data_AF-A0AAD9Q058-F1
#
_entry.id   AF-A0AAD9Q058-F1
#
_cell.length_a   1.000
_cell.length_b   1.000
_cell.length_c   1.000
_cell.angle_alpha   90.00
_cell.angle_beta   90.00
_cell.angle_gamma   90.00
#
_symmetry.space_group_name_H-M   'P 1'
#
loop_
_entity.id
_entity.type
_entity.pdbx_description
1 polymer ?
#
loop_
_entity_poly.entity_id
_entity_poly.type
_entity_poly.pdbx_seq_one_letter_code
_entity_poly.pdbx_strand_id
1 'polypeptide(L)'
;MPERSIRVYPKDCPWMSVRMKELIRMRQQAFYSNRHGLAYKFYRNAINKERKLCKGKFYASKVQDLKGVNPRLWWKEVNELSDAKNLNVNSLNALNVPDFENLSPPEMKSPTISMRPY
;
A
#
# COMPACT_ATOMS: atom_id res chain seq x y z
N MET A 1 -21.91 -29.80 -7.91
CA MET A 1 -21.23 -28.96 -6.89
C MET A 1 -22.17 -27.83 -6.51
N PRO A 2 -22.46 -27.54 -5.23
CA PRO A 2 -23.32 -26.40 -4.89
C PRO A 2 -22.56 -25.09 -5.07
N GLU A 3 -23.07 -24.20 -5.92
CA GLU A 3 -22.50 -22.88 -6.17
C GLU A 3 -22.84 -21.92 -5.01
N ARG A 4 -21.80 -21.36 -4.39
CA ARG A 4 -21.95 -20.30 -3.38
C ARG A 4 -21.85 -18.95 -4.08
N SER A 5 -22.98 -18.27 -4.27
CA SER A 5 -22.99 -16.91 -4.80
C SER A 5 -22.79 -15.89 -3.66
N ILE A 6 -21.85 -14.97 -3.84
CA ILE A 6 -21.59 -13.87 -2.91
C ILE A 6 -22.15 -12.60 -3.54
N ARG A 7 -23.12 -11.94 -2.87
CA ARG A 7 -23.70 -10.69 -3.35
C ARG A 7 -22.70 -9.54 -3.16
N VAL A 8 -22.04 -9.13 -4.24
CA VAL A 8 -21.16 -7.95 -4.28
C VAL A 8 -21.97 -6.75 -4.75
N TYR A 9 -21.92 -5.64 -4.02
CA TYR A 9 -22.62 -4.42 -4.43
C TYR A 9 -21.70 -3.60 -5.35
N PRO A 10 -22.16 -3.13 -6.52
CA PRO A 10 -21.29 -2.47 -7.50
C PRO A 10 -20.61 -1.19 -7.02
N LYS A 11 -21.16 -0.52 -6.00
CA LYS A 11 -20.57 0.69 -5.40
C LYS A 11 -19.55 0.37 -4.29
N ASP A 12 -19.43 -0.89 -3.87
CA ASP A 12 -18.44 -1.26 -2.87
C ASP A 12 -17.03 -1.15 -3.47
N CYS A 13 -16.06 -0.80 -2.63
CA CYS A 13 -14.68 -0.83 -3.07
C CYS A 13 -14.26 -2.25 -3.48
N PRO A 14 -13.44 -2.41 -4.54
CA PRO A 14 -13.06 -3.72 -5.06
C PRO A 14 -12.23 -4.56 -4.07
N TRP A 15 -11.62 -3.92 -3.06
CA TRP A 15 -10.91 -4.57 -1.95
C TRP A 15 -11.81 -4.92 -0.76
N MET A 16 -13.13 -4.69 -0.81
CA MET A 16 -14.01 -4.92 0.32
C MET A 16 -14.38 -6.40 0.48
N SER A 17 -13.94 -7.03 1.58
CA SER A 17 -14.22 -8.44 1.88
C SER A 17 -15.56 -8.64 2.61
N VAL A 18 -16.11 -9.86 2.53
CA VAL A 18 -17.29 -10.26 3.34
C VAL A 18 -17.00 -10.12 4.83
N ARG A 19 -15.79 -10.49 5.26
CA ARG A 19 -15.34 -10.33 6.64
C ARG A 19 -15.36 -8.88 7.10
N MET A 20 -14.91 -7.96 6.25
CA MET A 20 -14.96 -6.52 6.51
C MET A 20 -16.40 -6.05 6.76
N LYS A 21 -17.34 -6.46 5.92
CA LYS A 21 -18.76 -6.11 6.07
C LYS A 21 -19.34 -6.62 7.38
N GLU A 22 -19.01 -7.83 7.78
CA GLU A 22 -19.45 -8.38 9.07
C GLU A 22 -18.89 -7.58 10.24
N LEU A 23 -17.60 -7.21 10.19
CA LEU A 23 -17.00 -6.37 11.23
C LEU A 23 -17.65 -4.99 11.32
N ILE A 24 -18.03 -4.38 10.19
CA ILE A 24 -18.78 -3.12 10.15
C ILE A 24 -20.13 -3.30 10.85
N ARG A 25 -20.86 -4.38 10.57
CA ARG A 25 -22.14 -4.71 11.21
C ARG A 25 -21.98 -4.87 12.73
N MET A 26 -20.97 -5.63 13.17
CA MET A 26 -20.66 -5.83 14.60
C MET A 26 -20.29 -4.52 15.29
N ARG A 27 -19.49 -3.65 14.65
CA ARG A 27 -19.17 -2.32 15.17
C ARG A 27 -20.43 -1.48 15.32
N GLN A 28 -21.33 -1.49 14.34
CA GLN A 28 -22.58 -0.72 14.39
C GLN A 28 -23.45 -1.20 15.55
N GLN A 29 -23.63 -2.50 15.72
CA GLN A 29 -24.33 -3.06 16.88
C GLN A 29 -23.69 -2.61 18.20
N ALA A 30 -22.37 -2.76 18.33
CA ALA A 30 -21.64 -2.32 19.53
C ALA A 30 -21.76 -0.80 19.78
N PHE A 31 -21.85 0.01 18.73
CA PHE A 31 -22.05 1.46 18.84
C PHE A 31 -23.43 1.81 19.39
N TYR A 32 -24.48 1.12 18.93
CA TYR A 32 -25.84 1.32 19.42
C TYR A 32 -26.00 0.83 20.86
N SER A 33 -25.29 -0.23 21.26
CA SER A 33 -25.31 -0.71 22.65
C SER A 33 -24.51 0.19 23.60
N ASN A 34 -23.25 0.48 23.28
CA ASN A 34 -22.40 1.38 24.06
C ASN A 34 -21.26 1.94 23.20
N ARG A 35 -21.45 3.18 22.72
CA ARG A 35 -20.49 3.93 21.89
C ARG A 35 -19.06 3.95 22.45
N HIS A 36 -18.90 4.03 23.76
CA HIS A 36 -17.58 4.17 24.40
C HIS A 36 -17.05 2.86 24.98
N GLY A 37 -17.81 1.76 24.83
CA GLY A 37 -17.48 0.44 25.33
C GLY A 37 -16.26 -0.19 24.65
N LEU A 38 -15.65 -1.15 25.34
CA LEU A 38 -14.49 -1.90 24.84
C LEU A 38 -14.81 -2.65 23.54
N ALA A 39 -16.02 -3.20 23.40
CA ALA A 39 -16.47 -3.88 22.20
C ALA A 39 -16.42 -2.99 20.95
N TYR A 40 -16.90 -1.74 21.06
CA TYR A 40 -16.83 -0.80 19.94
C TYR A 40 -15.39 -0.48 19.53
N LYS A 41 -14.51 -0.22 20.52
CA LYS A 41 -13.08 0.03 20.27
C LYS A 41 -12.40 -1.19 19.62
N PHE A 42 -12.72 -2.39 20.08
CA PHE A 42 -12.23 -3.65 19.52
C PHE A 42 -12.62 -3.80 18.05
N TYR A 43 -13.91 -3.68 17.72
CA TYR A 43 -14.36 -3.82 16.33
C TYR A 43 -13.83 -2.70 15.43
N ARG A 44 -13.72 -1.46 15.92
CA ARG A 44 -13.05 -0.37 15.18
C ARG A 44 -11.62 -0.74 14.80
N ASN A 45 -10.86 -1.31 15.73
CA ASN A 45 -9.47 -1.72 15.49
C ASN A 45 -9.39 -2.93 14.56
N ALA A 46 -10.28 -3.90 14.72
CA ALA A 46 -10.39 -5.05 13.82
C ALA A 46 -10.67 -4.62 12.37
N ILE A 47 -11.61 -3.69 12.16
CA ILE A 47 -11.89 -3.08 10.85
C ILE A 47 -10.64 -2.43 10.26
N ASN A 48 -9.90 -1.66 11.05
CA ASN A 48 -8.67 -1.02 10.56
C ASN A 48 -7.60 -2.02 10.13
N LYS A 49 -7.41 -3.11 10.89
CA LYS A 49 -6.48 -4.19 10.53
C LYS A 49 -6.93 -4.89 9.25
N GLU A 50 -8.19 -5.28 9.18
CA GLU A 50 -8.76 -5.94 7.99
C GLU A 50 -8.65 -5.04 6.76
N ARG A 51 -8.83 -3.72 6.92
CA ARG A 51 -8.78 -2.77 5.80
C ARG A 51 -7.39 -2.70 5.21
N LYS A 52 -6.36 -2.61 6.07
CA LYS A 52 -4.96 -2.62 5.64
C LYS A 52 -4.62 -3.93 4.94
N LEU A 53 -5.07 -5.05 5.50
CA LEU A 53 -4.84 -6.38 4.93
C LEU A 53 -5.52 -6.55 3.56
N CYS A 54 -6.79 -6.22 3.44
CA CYS A 54 -7.53 -6.33 2.18
C CYS A 54 -6.98 -5.40 1.10
N LYS A 55 -6.69 -4.14 1.44
CA LYS A 55 -6.03 -3.20 0.51
C LYS A 55 -4.68 -3.75 0.06
N GLY A 56 -3.84 -4.20 1.00
CA GLY A 56 -2.52 -4.76 0.69
C GLY A 56 -2.62 -5.95 -0.26
N LYS A 57 -3.50 -6.91 0.01
CA LYS A 57 -3.72 -8.09 -0.86
C LYS A 57 -4.22 -7.70 -2.25
N PHE A 58 -5.20 -6.80 -2.32
CA PHE A 58 -5.78 -6.38 -3.59
C PHE A 58 -4.74 -5.68 -4.48
N TYR A 59 -4.02 -4.71 -3.93
CA TYR A 59 -3.01 -4.00 -4.71
C TYR A 59 -1.78 -4.85 -4.98
N ALA A 60 -1.37 -5.74 -4.09
CA ALA A 60 -0.29 -6.70 -4.40
C ALA A 60 -0.62 -7.53 -5.65
N SER A 61 -1.83 -8.10 -5.73
CA SER A 61 -2.26 -8.84 -6.93
C SER A 61 -2.42 -7.90 -8.13
N LYS A 62 -3.25 -6.85 -8.02
CA LYS A 62 -3.57 -5.96 -9.15
C LYS A 62 -2.32 -5.30 -9.74
N VAL A 63 -1.40 -4.82 -8.90
CA VAL A 63 -0.17 -4.18 -9.33
C VAL A 63 0.79 -5.22 -9.91
N GLN A 64 0.90 -6.42 -9.33
CA GLN A 64 1.71 -7.48 -9.93
C GLN A 64 1.20 -7.86 -11.34
N ASP A 65 -0.11 -8.01 -11.50
CA ASP A 65 -0.74 -8.36 -12.77
C ASP A 65 -0.56 -7.25 -13.83
N LEU A 66 -0.67 -5.98 -13.42
CA LEU A 66 -0.49 -4.82 -14.32
C LEU A 66 0.93 -4.70 -14.88
N LYS A 67 1.96 -5.18 -14.18
CA LYS A 67 3.35 -5.11 -14.65
C LYS A 67 3.55 -5.84 -15.99
N GLY A 68 2.86 -6.96 -16.19
CA GLY A 68 2.94 -7.75 -17.43
C GLY A 68 2.03 -7.25 -18.55
N VAL A 69 0.90 -6.62 -18.22
CA VAL A 69 -0.12 -6.20 -19.20
C VAL A 69 0.10 -4.76 -19.67
N ASN A 70 0.32 -3.83 -18.75
CA ASN A 70 0.48 -2.41 -19.05
C ASN A 70 1.43 -1.72 -18.06
N PRO A 71 2.73 -1.68 -18.37
CA PRO A 71 3.75 -1.10 -17.50
C PRO A 71 3.54 0.40 -17.16
N ARG A 72 2.88 1.17 -18.03
CA ARG A 72 2.60 2.60 -17.77
C ARG A 72 1.52 2.77 -16.70
N LEU A 73 0.43 1.99 -16.78
CA LEU A 73 -0.62 1.99 -15.76
C LEU A 73 -0.12 1.42 -14.44
N TRP A 74 0.73 0.39 -14.49
CA TRP A 74 1.42 -0.14 -13.33
C TRP A 74 2.19 0.94 -12.56
N TRP A 75 3.06 1.70 -13.25
CA TRP A 75 3.86 2.75 -12.62
C TRP A 75 2.99 3.89 -12.07
N LYS A 76 1.90 4.24 -12.76
CA LYS A 76 0.92 5.23 -12.27
C LYS A 76 0.27 4.77 -10.95
N GLU A 77 -0.20 3.54 -10.88
CA GLU A 77 -0.85 3.00 -9.66
C GLU A 77 0.15 2.86 -8.52
N VAL A 78 1.40 2.46 -8.78
CA VAL A 78 2.48 2.43 -7.77
C VAL A 78 2.73 3.82 -7.20
N ASN A 79 2.83 4.85 -8.04
CA ASN A 79 3.01 6.24 -7.57
C ASN A 79 1.82 6.77 -6.76
N GLU A 80 0.60 6.40 -7.12
CA GLU A 80 -0.60 6.75 -6.34
C GLU A 80 -0.63 6.05 -4.98
N LEU A 81 -0.12 4.81 -4.90
CA LEU A 81 -0.03 4.04 -3.65
C LEU A 81 1.13 4.48 -2.75
N SER A 82 2.21 5.01 -3.33
CA SER A 82 3.41 5.45 -2.60
C SER A 82 3.21 6.76 -1.82
N ASP A 83 1.98 7.28 -1.75
CA ASP A 83 1.60 8.50 -1.03
C ASP A 83 2.47 9.74 -1.37
N ALA A 84 3.19 9.74 -2.49
CA ALA A 84 4.03 10.87 -2.92
C ALA A 84 3.23 12.16 -3.14
N LYS A 85 1.89 12.06 -3.25
CA LYS A 85 0.96 13.20 -3.33
C LYS A 85 0.33 13.59 -1.99
N ASN A 86 0.42 12.74 -0.96
CA ASN A 86 -0.17 12.95 0.37
C ASN A 86 0.88 13.23 1.46
N LEU A 87 2.18 13.23 1.13
CA LEU A 87 3.19 13.83 2.00
C LEU A 87 2.79 15.28 2.23
N ASN A 88 2.27 15.55 3.43
CA ASN A 88 2.16 16.91 3.94
C ASN A 88 3.54 17.56 3.72
N VAL A 89 3.57 18.75 3.13
CA VAL A 89 4.80 19.54 2.91
C VAL A 89 5.74 19.55 4.12
N ASN A 90 5.20 19.42 5.34
CA ASN A 90 5.97 19.33 6.59
C ASN A 90 6.75 18.02 6.76
N SER A 91 6.27 16.90 6.22
CA SER A 91 6.95 15.59 6.29
C SER A 91 8.08 15.44 5.27
N LEU A 92 8.00 16.14 4.13
CA LEU A 92 9.07 16.20 3.13
C LEU A 92 10.26 17.05 3.63
N ASN A 93 9.97 18.11 4.40
CA ASN A 93 10.99 18.91 5.09
C ASN A 93 11.78 18.11 6.14
N ALA A 94 11.18 17.08 6.75
CA ALA A 94 11.84 16.22 7.73
C ALA A 94 12.82 15.20 7.11
N LEU A 95 12.77 14.99 5.79
CA LEU A 95 13.70 14.14 5.03
C LEU A 95 14.78 14.95 4.32
N ASN A 96 14.78 16.28 4.45
CA ASN A 96 15.83 17.13 3.92
C ASN A 96 17.05 17.00 4.84
N VAL A 97 17.83 15.93 4.64
CA VAL A 97 19.19 15.83 5.17
C VAL A 97 20.05 16.77 4.30
N PRO A 98 20.55 17.90 4.82
CA PRO A 98 21.55 18.65 4.11
C PRO A 98 22.86 17.88 4.21
N ASP A 99 23.36 17.43 3.06
CA ASP A 99 24.79 17.44 2.67
C ASP A 99 25.08 16.30 1.68
N PHE A 100 24.78 16.57 0.41
CA PHE A 100 25.42 15.87 -0.72
C PHE A 100 26.43 16.77 -1.46
N GLU A 101 26.75 17.95 -0.92
CA GLU A 101 27.66 18.92 -1.57
C GLU A 101 29.13 18.81 -1.10
N ASN A 102 29.51 17.77 -0.34
CA ASN A 102 30.89 17.59 0.13
C ASN A 102 31.58 16.29 -0.33
N LEU A 103 31.03 15.56 -1.30
CA LEU A 103 31.76 14.45 -1.93
C LEU A 103 32.59 15.00 -3.10
N SER A 104 33.86 15.29 -2.81
CA SER A 104 34.91 15.57 -3.79
C SER A 104 34.89 14.53 -4.95
N PRO A 105 35.11 14.94 -6.21
CA PRO A 105 34.99 14.05 -7.36
C PRO A 105 35.88 12.79 -7.27
N PRO A 106 35.44 11.64 -7.80
CA PRO A 106 36.17 10.39 -7.71
C PRO A 106 37.42 10.41 -8.61
N GLU A 107 38.58 10.04 -8.05
CA GLU A 107 39.71 9.57 -8.84
C GLU A 107 39.28 8.29 -9.56
N MET A 108 38.81 8.43 -10.80
CA MET A 108 38.61 7.29 -11.70
C MET A 108 39.98 6.71 -12.06
N LYS A 109 40.41 5.70 -11.31
CA LYS A 109 41.46 4.78 -11.76
C LYS A 109 40.87 3.96 -12.91
N SER A 110 41.30 4.29 -14.12
CA SER A 110 41.03 3.53 -15.35
C SER A 110 41.36 2.04 -15.13
N PRO A 111 40.53 1.09 -15.61
CA PRO A 111 40.90 -0.32 -15.60
C PRO A 111 42.07 -0.55 -16.54
N THR A 112 43.25 -0.87 -16.00
CA THR A 112 44.39 -1.36 -16.77
C THR A 112 44.03 -2.72 -17.36
N ILE A 113 43.64 -2.75 -18.64
CA ILE A 113 43.56 -3.97 -19.44
C ILE A 113 44.99 -4.37 -19.78
N SER A 114 45.54 -5.37 -19.10
CA SER A 114 46.81 -5.98 -19.48
C SER A 114 46.60 -6.94 -20.65
N MET A 115 46.90 -6.47 -21.85
CA MET A 115 47.11 -7.32 -23.02
C MET A 115 48.44 -8.05 -22.83
N ARG A 116 48.43 -9.38 -22.70
CA ARG A 116 49.66 -10.18 -22.85
C ARG A 116 49.98 -10.28 -24.36
N PRO A 117 51.23 -10.08 -24.78
CA PRO A 117 51.60 -10.29 -26.18
C PRO A 117 51.87 -11.77 -26.47
N TYR A 118 51.34 -12.18 -27.63
CA TYR A 118 51.53 -13.37 -28.47
C TYR A 118 51.55 -14.76 -27.81
#